data_AF-A0A7X1PHY3-F1
#
_entry.id   AF-A0A7X1PHY3-F1
#
_cell.length_a   1.000
_cell.length_b   1.000
_cell.length_c   1.000
_cell.angle_alpha   90.00
_cell.angle_beta   90.00
_cell.angle_gamma   90.00
#
_symmetry.space_group_name_H-M   'P 1'
#
loop_
_entity.id
_entity.type
_entity.pdbx_description
1 polymer ?
#
loop_
_entity_poly.entity_id
_entity_poly.type
_entity_poly.pdbx_seq_one_letter_code
_entity_poly.pdbx_strand_id
1 'polypeptide(L)' 'MASRFDGPTPVQTDVLVGPAAFTLEDYITEKRIDLVIMTSHGRGGLVRTALGSVTDRLLGRTAPVLVVRPKP' A
#
# COMPACT_ATOMS: atom_id res chain seq x y z
N MET A 1 -10.79 -22.36 -5.37
CA MET A 1 -11.30 -20.99 -5.56
C MET A 1 -10.13 -20.07 -5.92
N ALA A 2 -9.47 -20.30 -7.06
CA ALA A 2 -8.15 -19.72 -7.38
C ALA A 2 -8.00 -19.29 -8.86
N SER A 3 -9.09 -19.00 -9.56
CA SER A 3 -9.06 -18.75 -11.02
C SER A 3 -9.47 -17.32 -11.40
N ARG A 4 -9.29 -16.34 -10.51
CA ARG A 4 -9.81 -14.96 -10.73
C ARG A 4 -8.78 -14.00 -11.33
N PHE A 5 -7.55 -14.44 -11.60
CA PHE A 5 -6.46 -13.60 -12.10
C PHE A 5 -5.78 -14.13 -13.37
N ASP A 6 -6.40 -15.09 -14.08
CA ASP A 6 -5.81 -15.78 -15.24
C ASP A 6 -5.90 -15.00 -16.57
N GLY A 7 -6.00 -13.66 -16.51
CA GLY A 7 -6.07 -12.77 -17.67
C GLY A 7 -5.24 -11.50 -17.46
N PRO A 8 -5.02 -10.68 -18.51
CA PRO A 8 -4.29 -9.43 -18.37
C PRO A 8 -5.07 -8.49 -17.44
N THR A 9 -4.57 -8.32 -16.22
CA THR A 9 -5.07 -7.31 -15.29
C THR A 9 -4.68 -5.93 -15.83
N PRO A 10 -5.63 -5.03 -16.13
CA PRO A 10 -5.31 -3.67 -16.51
C PRO A 10 -4.48 -3.01 -15.40
N VAL A 11 -3.32 -2.46 -15.76
CA VAL A 11 -2.41 -1.78 -14.82
C VAL A 11 -2.42 -0.30 -15.15
N GLN A 12 -2.66 0.52 -14.13
CA GLN A 12 -2.42 1.95 -14.16
C GLN A 12 -1.24 2.28 -13.24
N THR A 13 -0.38 3.20 -13.65
CA THR A 13 0.75 3.67 -12.86
C THR A 13 0.69 5.19 -12.77
N ASP A 14 0.75 5.70 -11.54
CA ASP A 14 0.67 7.12 -11.24
C ASP A 14 1.89 7.52 -10.42
N VAL A 15 2.47 8.68 -10.73
CA VAL A 15 3.56 9.30 -9.95
C VAL A 15 2.96 10.46 -9.18
N LEU A 16 3.05 10.40 -7.87
CA LEU A 16 2.51 11.42 -6.97
C LEU A 16 3.66 12.21 -6.35
N VAL A 17 3.47 13.52 -6.18
CA VAL A 17 4.49 14.42 -5.61
C VAL A 17 3.96 15.03 -4.31
N GLY A 18 4.74 14.90 -3.24
CA GLY A 18 4.42 15.49 -1.94
C GLY A 18 4.76 14.56 -0.77
N PRO A 19 4.33 14.92 0.45
CA PRO A 19 4.48 14.08 1.62
C PRO A 19 3.71 12.76 1.46
N ALA A 20 4.42 11.64 1.32
CA ALA A 20 3.87 10.34 0.90
C ALA A 20 2.55 9.96 1.59
N ALA A 21 2.46 10.08 2.91
CA ALA A 21 1.25 9.67 3.64
C ALA A 21 0.03 10.54 3.34
N PHE A 22 0.20 11.87 3.28
CA PHE A 22 -0.90 12.79 2.94
C PHE A 22 -1.33 12.58 1.48
N THR A 23 -0.35 12.55 0.57
CA THR A 23 -0.64 12.39 -0.87
C THR A 23 -1.30 11.05 -1.18
N LEU A 24 -0.95 9.99 -0.46
CA LEU A 24 -1.62 8.69 -0.58
C LEU A 24 -3.05 8.72 -0.01
N GLU A 25 -3.29 9.36 1.13
CA GLU A 25 -4.64 9.51 1.71
C GLU A 25 -5.59 10.18 0.71
N ASP A 26 -5.16 11.30 0.12
CA ASP A 26 -5.94 12.03 -0.89
C ASP A 26 -6.19 11.15 -2.13
N TYR A 27 -5.14 10.53 -2.66
CA TYR A 27 -5.23 9.66 -3.83
C TYR A 27 -6.19 8.47 -3.62
N ILE A 28 -6.08 7.78 -2.48
CA ILE A 28 -6.92 6.65 -2.12
C ILE A 28 -8.40 7.07 -2.07
N THR A 29 -8.66 8.25 -1.50
CA THR A 29 -10.01 8.81 -1.36
C THR A 29 -10.59 9.23 -2.71
N GLU A 30 -9.84 10.01 -3.49
CA GLU A 30 -10.26 10.53 -4.79
C GLU A 30 -10.52 9.41 -5.80
N LYS A 31 -9.65 8.40 -5.83
CA LYS A 31 -9.77 7.26 -6.75
C LYS A 31 -10.72 6.17 -6.25
N ARG A 32 -11.25 6.31 -5.02
CA ARG A 32 -12.13 5.31 -4.37
C ARG A 32 -11.51 3.91 -4.38
N ILE A 33 -10.25 3.83 -3.95
CA ILE A 33 -9.54 2.54 -3.89
C ILE A 33 -10.18 1.66 -2.81
N ASP A 34 -10.51 0.41 -3.16
CA ASP A 34 -11.15 -0.53 -2.24
C ASP A 34 -10.16 -1.33 -1.37
N LEU A 35 -8.89 -1.40 -1.78
CA LEU A 35 -7.82 -2.12 -1.08
C LEU A 35 -6.46 -1.50 -1.38
N VAL A 36 -5.70 -1.20 -0.33
CA VAL A 36 -4.31 -0.77 -0.43
C VAL A 36 -3.40 -1.95 -0.10
N ILE A 37 -2.49 -2.29 -1.00
CA ILE A 37 -1.46 -3.32 -0.77
C ILE A 37 -0.11 -2.63 -0.74
N MET A 38 0.64 -2.81 0.34
CA MET A 38 1.97 -2.24 0.49
C MET A 38 2.89 -3.17 1.29
N THR A 39 4.20 -3.01 1.13
CA THR A 39 5.19 -3.69 1.96
C THR A 39 5.62 -2.79 3.10
N SER A 40 5.71 -3.32 4.32
CA SER A 40 6.41 -2.64 5.41
C SER A 40 7.90 -2.93 5.26
N HIS A 41 8.70 -1.89 5.02
CA HIS A 41 10.16 -1.92 4.83
C HIS A 41 10.65 -2.45 3.47
N GLY A 42 11.71 -1.80 2.96
CA GLY A 42 12.44 -2.20 1.76
C GLY A 42 13.80 -2.86 2.08
N ARG A 43 14.68 -2.94 1.07
CA ARG A 43 15.99 -3.63 1.10
C ARG A 43 17.06 -3.06 2.07
N GLY A 44 16.72 -2.15 2.98
CA GLY A 44 17.66 -1.35 3.79
C GLY A 44 17.51 -1.48 5.31
N GLY A 45 17.04 -2.64 5.79
CA GLY A 45 16.99 -3.06 7.19
C GLY A 45 17.16 -2.01 8.29
N LEU A 46 16.06 -1.69 8.99
CA LEU A 46 16.13 -1.37 10.42
C LEU A 46 14.82 -1.81 11.08
N VAL A 47 14.97 -2.61 12.15
CA VAL A 47 13.99 -3.02 13.16
C VAL A 47 12.88 -4.00 12.71
N ARG A 48 13.06 -5.24 13.16
CA ARG A 48 12.27 -6.46 12.95
C ARG A 48 10.78 -6.41 13.33
N THR A 49 10.18 -5.26 13.66
CA THR A 49 8.86 -5.22 14.33
C THR A 49 8.02 -3.94 14.15
N ALA A 50 8.52 -2.82 13.62
CA ALA A 50 7.74 -1.57 13.56
C ALA A 50 6.86 -1.48 12.30
N LEU A 51 5.66 -0.91 12.35
CA LEU A 51 4.97 -0.48 11.13
C LEU A 51 5.70 0.75 10.57
N GLY A 52 5.90 0.82 9.24
CA GLY A 52 6.49 2.01 8.63
C GLY A 52 5.58 3.24 8.82
N SER A 53 6.14 4.44 8.92
CA SER A 53 5.39 5.68 9.22
C SER A 53 4.23 5.96 8.27
N VAL A 54 4.36 5.58 6.99
CA VAL A 54 3.28 5.68 6.00
C VAL A 54 2.18 4.65 6.27
N THR A 55 2.55 3.40 6.54
CA THR A 55 1.59 2.33 6.85
C THR A 55 0.79 2.64 8.10
N ASP A 56 1.48 3.03 9.18
CA ASP A 56 0.86 3.38 10.46
C ASP A 56 -0.21 4.47 10.29
N ARG A 57 0.11 5.45 9.45
CA ARG A 57 -0.80 6.53 9.15
C ARG A 57 -2.04 6.12 8.35
N LEU A 58 -1.89 5.24 7.35
CA LEU A 58 -3.02 4.80 6.53
C LEU A 58 -4.00 3.90 7.29
N LEU A 59 -3.51 3.18 8.32
CA LEU A 59 -4.32 2.28 9.13
C LEU A 59 -5.43 3.04 9.86
N GLY A 60 -6.67 2.60 9.66
CA GLY A 60 -7.85 3.17 10.31
C GLY A 60 -8.30 4.53 9.77
N ARG A 61 -7.63 5.07 8.75
CA ARG A 61 -7.97 6.38 8.14
C ARG A 61 -8.44 6.28 6.70
N THR A 62 -8.13 5.19 6.01
CA THR A 62 -8.37 5.02 4.57
C THR A 62 -9.02 3.66 4.29
N ALA A 63 -8.95 3.20 3.04
CA ALA A 63 -9.35 1.86 2.64
C ALA A 63 -8.59 0.77 3.43
N PRO A 64 -9.10 -0.48 3.48
CA PRO A 64 -8.38 -1.60 4.07
C PRO A 64 -6.93 -1.69 3.57
N VAL A 65 -5.99 -1.85 4.51
CA VAL A 65 -4.55 -1.93 4.20
C VAL A 65 -4.05 -3.35 4.43
N LEU A 66 -3.59 -4.01 3.37
CA LEU A 66 -2.88 -5.28 3.42
C LEU A 66 -1.37 -5.04 3.42
N VAL A 67 -0.74 -5.30 4.56
CA VAL A 67 0.71 -5.19 4.71
C VAL A 67 1.36 -6.54 4.43
N VAL A 68 2.09 -6.62 3.32
CA VAL A 68 2.85 -7.82 2.95
C VAL A 68 4.22 -7.75 3.63
N ARG A 69 4.54 -8.76 4.46
CA ARG A 69 5.87 -8.90 5.05
C ARG A 69 6.76 -9.71 4.09
N PRO A 70 8.00 -9.26 3.82
CA PRO A 70 8.94 -10.07 3.05
C PRO A 70 9.25 -11.37 3.81
N LYS A 71 9.47 -12.45 3.06
CA LYS A 71 10.02 -13.68 3.64
C LYS A 71 11.44 -13.38 4.16
N PRO A 72 11.84 -13.97 5.31
CA PRO A 72 13.22 -13.90 5.80
C PRO A 72 14.24 -14.30 4.73
#